data_AF-A0A953UWL1-F1
#
_entry.id   AF-A0A953UWL1-F1
#
_cell.length_a   1.000
_cell.length_b   1.000
_cell.length_c   1.000
_cell.angle_alpha   90.00
_cell.angle_beta   90.00
_cell.angle_gamma   90.00
#
_symmetry.space_group_name_H-M   'P 1'
#
loop_
_entity.id
_entity.type
_entity.pdbx_description
1 polymer ?
#
loop_
_entity_poly.entity_id
_entity_poly.type
_entity_poly.pdbx_seq_one_letter_code
_entity_poly.pdbx_strand_id
1 'polypeptide(L)' 'MQTLMELFIGTGAPRDKLERFLDGDPAGAGSVRDQIAADMTNQLLEALGRRDRQTRNDVKRIRARGNWMSLHQRPRE' A
#
# COMPACT_ATOMS: atom_id res chain seq x y z
N MET A 1 -0.81 -16.66 7.67
CA MET A 1 -1.49 -15.37 7.39
C MET A 1 -1.94 -15.41 5.94
N GLN A 2 -3.23 -15.29 5.67
CA GLN A 2 -3.72 -15.22 4.29
C GLN A 2 -3.36 -13.87 3.68
N THR A 3 -2.95 -13.85 2.42
CA THR A 3 -2.66 -12.60 1.72
C THR A 3 -3.97 -11.87 1.39
N LEU A 4 -3.95 -10.54 1.32
CA LEU A 4 -5.12 -9.74 0.91
C LEU A 4 -5.67 -10.20 -0.46
N MET A 5 -4.78 -10.64 -1.35
CA MET A 5 -5.16 -11.22 -2.65
C MET A 5 -5.94 -12.53 -2.49
N GLU A 6 -5.59 -13.40 -1.53
CA GLU A 6 -6.34 -14.62 -1.25
C GLU A 6 -7.76 -14.33 -0.73
N LEU A 7 -7.92 -13.30 0.11
CA LEU A 7 -9.24 -12.84 0.56
C LEU A 7 -10.09 -12.33 -0.61
N PHE A 8 -9.48 -11.58 -1.53
CA PHE A 8 -10.17 -11.11 -2.73
C PHE A 8 -10.47 -12.24 -3.73
N ILE A 9 -9.60 -13.23 -3.89
CA ILE A 9 -9.87 -14.42 -4.72
C ILE A 9 -11.06 -15.20 -4.18
N GLY A 10 -11.24 -15.24 -2.85
CA GLY A 10 -12.41 -15.83 -2.19
C GLY A 10 -13.75 -15.20 -2.59
N THR A 11 -13.75 -14.00 -3.19
CA THR A 11 -14.97 -13.35 -3.72
C THR A 11 -15.44 -13.94 -5.06
N GLY A 12 -14.66 -14.83 -5.68
CA GLY A 12 -14.93 -15.38 -7.01
C GLY A 12 -14.56 -14.45 -8.18
N ALA A 13 -13.99 -13.28 -7.89
CA ALA A 13 -13.52 -12.37 -8.92
C ALA A 13 -12.23 -12.88 -9.60
N PRO A 14 -12.10 -12.76 -10.94
CA PRO A 14 -10.87 -13.11 -11.63
C PRO A 14 -9.67 -12.31 -11.12
N ARG A 15 -8.53 -12.99 -10.92
CA ARG A 15 -7.27 -12.41 -10.43
C ARG A 15 -6.87 -11.14 -11.19
N ASP A 16 -6.93 -11.17 -12.52
CA ASP A 16 -6.54 -10.02 -13.35
C ASP A 16 -7.44 -8.80 -13.14
N LYS A 17 -8.73 -9.02 -12.86
CA LYS A 17 -9.66 -7.92 -12.54
C LYS A 17 -9.35 -7.32 -11.17
N LEU A 18 -9.01 -8.16 -10.20
CA LEU A 18 -8.59 -7.73 -8.86
C LEU A 18 -7.28 -6.94 -8.93
N GLU A 19 -6.30 -7.38 -9.73
CA GLU A 19 -5.06 -6.64 -9.93
C GLU A 19 -5.32 -5.25 -10.55
N ARG A 20 -6.13 -5.19 -11.62
CA ARG A 20 -6.51 -3.90 -12.24
C ARG A 20 -7.25 -2.97 -11.27
N PHE A 21 -8.12 -3.52 -10.43
CA PHE A 21 -8.80 -2.75 -9.41
C PHE A 21 -7.81 -2.20 -8.37
N LEU A 22 -6.92 -3.06 -7.87
CA LEU A 22 -5.93 -2.71 -6.86
C LEU A 22 -4.95 -1.64 -7.36
N ASP A 23 -4.59 -1.69 -8.64
CA ASP A 23 -3.68 -0.73 -9.28
C ASP A 23 -4.41 0.50 -9.84
N GLY A 24 -5.74 0.54 -9.78
CA GLY A 24 -6.56 1.63 -10.32
C GLY A 24 -6.33 2.95 -9.58
N ASP A 25 -5.95 3.99 -10.32
CA ASP A 25 -5.78 5.37 -9.84
C ASP A 25 -6.61 6.37 -10.70
N PRO A 26 -7.95 6.28 -10.68
CA PRO A 26 -8.80 7.09 -11.58
C PRO A 26 -8.73 8.60 -11.29
N ALA A 27 -8.38 8.99 -10.07
CA ALA A 27 -8.29 10.39 -9.64
C ALA A 27 -6.85 10.92 -9.62
N GLY A 28 -5.85 10.12 -10.00
CA GLY A 28 -4.43 10.50 -10.00
C GLY A 28 -3.79 10.69 -8.61
N ALA A 29 -4.51 10.38 -7.53
CA ALA A 29 -4.10 10.65 -6.15
C ALA A 29 -3.53 9.42 -5.42
N GLY A 30 -3.42 8.28 -6.09
CA GLY A 30 -2.93 7.03 -5.51
C GLY A 30 -3.89 5.88 -5.76
N SER A 31 -3.31 4.71 -6.00
CA SER A 31 -4.03 3.46 -6.22
C SER A 31 -4.73 2.95 -4.96
N VAL A 32 -5.61 1.95 -5.11
CA VAL A 32 -6.22 1.26 -3.96
C VAL A 32 -5.14 0.63 -3.07
N ARG A 33 -4.06 0.08 -3.66
CA ARG A 33 -2.90 -0.40 -2.88
C ARG A 33 -2.25 0.72 -2.05
N ASP A 34 -2.10 1.91 -2.62
CA ASP A 34 -1.50 3.05 -1.91
C ASP A 34 -2.38 3.48 -0.72
N GLN A 35 -3.71 3.40 -0.86
CA GLN A 35 -4.65 3.68 0.23
C GLN A 35 -4.54 2.64 1.35
N ILE A 36 -4.57 1.35 1.01
CA ILE A 36 -4.46 0.27 1.99
C ILE A 36 -3.13 0.36 2.75
N ALA A 37 -2.02 0.63 2.04
CA ALA A 37 -0.72 0.82 2.65
C ALA A 37 -0.69 2.04 3.59
N ALA A 38 -1.35 3.14 3.22
CA ALA A 38 -1.47 4.32 4.08
C ALA A 38 -2.24 3.98 5.37
N ASP A 39 -3.37 3.29 5.24
CA ASP A 39 -4.22 2.93 6.38
C ASP A 39 -3.51 1.97 7.34
N MET A 40 -2.84 0.94 6.81
CA MET A 40 -2.02 0.00 7.60
C MET A 40 -0.86 0.72 8.30
N THR A 41 -0.17 1.63 7.60
CA THR A 41 0.94 2.41 8.17
C THR A 41 0.44 3.30 9.30
N ASN A 42 -0.70 3.96 9.12
CA ASN A 42 -1.30 4.83 10.13
C ASN A 42 -1.71 4.04 11.38
N GLN A 43 -2.30 2.85 11.22
CA GLN A 43 -2.61 1.96 12.35
C GLN A 43 -1.35 1.57 13.14
N LEU A 44 -0.25 1.29 12.44
CA LEU A 44 1.02 0.98 13.08
C LEU A 44 1.61 2.18 13.82
N LEU A 45 1.55 3.36 13.21
CA LEU A 45 2.01 4.62 13.82
C LEU A 45 1.19 4.96 15.08
N GLU A 46 -0.12 4.78 15.02
CA GLU A 46 -1.02 4.98 16.16
C GLU A 46 -0.69 4.02 17.31
N ALA A 47 -0.46 2.73 17.02
CA ALA A 47 -0.01 1.75 18.01
C ALA A 47 1.35 2.11 18.64
N LEU A 48 2.20 2.83 17.91
CA LEU A 48 3.49 3.37 18.39
C LEU A 48 3.37 4.75 19.06
N GLY A 49 2.15 5.28 19.24
CA GLY A 49 1.91 6.58 19.85
C GLY A 49 2.32 7.78 18.98
N ARG A 50 2.57 7.56 17.68
CA ARG A 50 2.87 8.63 16.73
C ARG A 50 1.59 9.21 16.13
N ARG A 51 1.56 10.53 15.97
CA ARG A 51 0.42 11.27 15.40
C ARG A 51 0.55 11.56 13.91
N ASP A 52 1.66 11.16 13.30
CA ASP A 52 1.89 11.32 11.87
C ASP A 52 0.82 10.52 11.10
N ARG A 53 0.29 11.13 10.03
CA ARG A 53 -0.66 10.47 9.13
C ARG A 53 -0.14 10.51 7.71
N GLN A 54 -0.21 9.37 7.04
CA GLN A 54 0.06 9.23 5.62
C GLN A 54 -1.25 9.17 4.85
N THR A 55 -1.28 9.85 3.71
CA THR A 55 -2.33 9.72 2.71
C THR A 55 -1.87 8.76 1.59
N ARG A 56 -2.80 8.26 0.78
CA ARG A 56 -2.45 7.49 -0.43
C ARG A 56 -1.50 8.24 -1.38
N ASN A 57 -1.58 9.56 -1.44
CA ASN A 57 -0.69 10.37 -2.27
C ASN A 57 0.74 10.38 -1.71
N ASP A 58 0.89 10.40 -0.38
CA ASP A 58 2.18 10.27 0.27
C ASP A 58 2.83 8.93 -0.05
N VAL A 59 2.05 7.85 0.05
CA VAL A 59 2.51 6.50 -0.30
C VAL A 59 2.90 6.42 -1.78
N LYS A 60 2.08 6.95 -2.69
CA LYS A 60 2.40 7.05 -4.13
C LYS A 60 3.74 7.75 -4.36
N ARG A 61 3.99 8.88 -3.68
CA ARG A 61 5.26 9.63 -3.77
C ARG A 61 6.44 8.80 -3.26
N ILE A 62 6.30 8.12 -2.12
CA ILE A 62 7.37 7.28 -1.54
C ILE A 62 7.66 6.09 -2.48
N ARG A 63 6.64 5.46 -3.05
CA ARG A 63 6.76 4.39 -4.06
C ARG A 63 7.48 4.89 -5.31
N ALA A 64 7.08 6.04 -5.85
CA ALA A 64 7.70 6.62 -7.05
C ALA A 64 9.17 7.02 -6.84
N ARG A 65 9.55 7.41 -5.61
CA ARG A 65 10.94 7.68 -5.23
C ARG A 65 11.81 6.43 -5.12
N GLY A 66 11.25 5.23 -5.33
CA GLY A 66 11.97 3.97 -5.21
C GLY A 66 12.33 3.55 -3.77
N ASN A 67 11.85 4.30 -2.76
CA ASN A 67 12.26 4.07 -1.37
C ASN A 67 11.78 2.72 -0.80
N TRP A 68 10.75 2.13 -1.41
CA TRP A 68 10.23 0.80 -1.04
C TRP A 68 11.12 -0.35 -1.55
N MET A 69 11.83 -0.17 -2.67
CA MET A 69 12.74 -1.20 -3.20
C MET A 69 13.96 -1.42 -2.28
N SER A 70 14.27 -0.45 -1.42
CA SER A 70 15.46 -0.48 -0.57
C SER A 70 15.21 -1.01 0.85
N LEU A 71 14.01 -1.43 1.24
CA LEU A 71 13.76 -1.97 2.59
C LEU A 71 14.55 -3.27 2.89
N HIS A 72 14.96 -4.01 1.86
CA HIS A 72 15.87 -5.15 1.97
C HIS A 72 17.36 -4.77 1.90
N GLN A 73 17.67 -3.51 1.59
CA GLN A 73 19.02 -2.98 1.61
C GLN A 73 19.17 -2.11 2.86
N ARG A 74 19.73 -2.68 3.93
CA ARG A 74 20.24 -1.84 5.03
C ARG A 74 21.17 -0.79 4.41
N PRO A 75 21.06 0.50 4.79
CA PRO A 75 22.06 1.49 4.41
C PRO A 75 23.42 0.95 4.85
N ARG A 76 24.37 0.85 3.91
CA ARG A 76 25.77 0.65 4.27
C ARG A 76 26.29 2.01 4.72
N GLU A 77 26.81 2.05 5.94
CA GLU A 77 27.53 3.19 6.52
C GLU A 77 28.71 3.62 5.64
#